data_AF-A0A2W2EEY0-F1
#
_entry.id   AF-A0A2W2EEY0-F1
#
_cell.length_a   1.000
_cell.length_b   1.000
_cell.length_c   1.000
_cell.angle_alpha   90.00
_cell.angle_beta   90.00
_cell.angle_gamma   90.00
#
_symmetry.space_group_name_H-M   'P 1'
#
loop_
_entity.id
_entity.type
_entity.pdbx_description
1 polymer ?
#
loop_
_entity_poly.entity_id
_entity_poly.type
_entity_poly.pdbx_seq_one_letter_code
_entity_poly.pdbx_strand_id
1 'polypeptide(L)'
;MDVHQHLWTPGFIDALRRKHAPPRLDGWTLHLSGEAPYEVDPRHHDIAHRAALEDANDLALVSLSSPLGVEHLPAAEAVPIIDAYHEDALALPRPFRA
;
A
#
# COMPACT_ATOMS: atom_id res chain seq x y z
N MET A 1 0.73 18.08 -11.14
CA MET A 1 0.34 17.33 -9.93
C MET A 1 -0.49 16.14 -10.35
N ASP A 2 0.08 14.94 -10.24
CA ASP A 2 -0.70 13.70 -10.31
C ASP A 2 -1.41 13.53 -8.96
N VAL A 3 -2.74 13.36 -9.01
CA VAL A 3 -3.59 13.36 -7.82
C VAL A 3 -4.10 11.96 -7.45
N HIS A 4 -3.79 10.94 -8.25
CA HIS A 4 -4.35 9.61 -8.03
C HIS A 4 -3.33 8.51 -8.33
N GLN A 5 -2.32 8.41 -7.48
CA GLN A 5 -1.40 7.29 -7.50
C GLN A 5 -1.63 6.38 -6.30
N HIS A 6 -1.38 5.09 -6.49
CA HIS A 6 -1.40 4.12 -5.40
C HIS A 6 0.01 3.71 -5.02
N LEU A 7 0.24 3.62 -3.71
CA LEU A 7 1.50 3.13 -3.15
C LEU A 7 1.16 2.29 -1.93
N TRP A 8 1.83 1.14 -1.77
CA TRP A 8 1.74 0.34 -0.56
C TRP A 8 2.99 0.63 0.25
N THR A 9 2.81 1.20 1.44
CA THR A 9 3.92 1.56 2.31
C THR A 9 4.51 0.31 2.99
N PRO A 10 5.78 0.36 3.45
CA PRO A 10 6.41 -0.77 4.13
C PRO A 10 5.60 -1.34 5.29
N GLY A 11 5.04 -0.48 6.14
CA GLY A 11 4.20 -0.84 7.29
C GLY A 11 2.91 -1.54 6.88
N PHE A 12 2.26 -1.08 5.80
CA PHE A 12 1.09 -1.74 5.23
C PHE A 12 1.44 -3.14 4.68
N ILE A 13 2.52 -3.24 3.91
CA ILE A 13 3.03 -4.52 3.35
C ILE A 13 3.32 -5.50 4.49
N ASP A 14 4.01 -5.06 5.53
CA ASP A 14 4.37 -5.90 6.67
C ASP A 14 3.12 -6.30 7.47
N ALA A 15 2.12 -5.43 7.59
CA ALA A 15 0.85 -5.76 8.21
C ALA A 15 0.11 -6.88 7.45
N LEU A 16 0.07 -6.82 6.11
CA LEU A 16 -0.51 -7.88 5.29
C LEU A 16 0.28 -9.21 5.39
N ARG A 17 1.61 -9.15 5.50
CA ARG A 17 2.47 -10.34 5.64
C ARG A 17 2.32 -11.05 6.98
N ARG A 18 1.95 -10.33 8.04
CA ARG A 18 1.69 -10.91 9.37
C ARG A 18 0.36 -11.67 9.44
N LYS A 19 -0.55 -11.48 8.47
CA LYS A 19 -1.85 -12.13 8.46
C LYS A 19 -1.76 -13.57 7.97
N HIS A 20 -2.53 -14.46 8.61
CA HIS A 20 -2.67 -15.86 8.20
C HIS A 20 -3.92 -16.13 7.34
N ALA A 21 -4.80 -15.13 7.17
CA ALA A 21 -6.01 -15.20 6.37
C ALA A 21 -6.17 -13.94 5.50
N PRO A 22 -6.85 -14.03 4.34
CA PRO A 22 -7.08 -12.88 3.46
C PRO A 22 -7.74 -11.67 4.14
N PRO A 23 -7.44 -10.43 3.71
CA PRO A 23 -6.35 -10.10 2.78
C PRO A 23 -4.98 -10.34 3.42
N ARG A 24 -4.09 -11.04 2.71
CA ARG A 24 -2.71 -11.28 3.16
C ARG A 24 -1.74 -11.27 1.98
N LEU A 25 -0.47 -11.04 2.27
CA LEU A 25 0.61 -11.09 1.29
C LEU A 25 1.59 -12.20 1.65
N ASP A 26 1.89 -13.09 0.70
CA ASP A 26 2.87 -14.16 0.83
C ASP A 26 4.04 -13.88 -0.11
N GLY A 27 5.15 -13.36 0.43
CA GLY A 27 6.17 -12.72 -0.41
C GLY A 27 5.59 -11.51 -1.16
N TRP A 28 5.30 -11.68 -2.45
CA TRP A 28 4.60 -10.72 -3.32
C TRP A 28 3.33 -11.30 -3.98
N THR A 29 2.93 -12.50 -3.57
CA THR A 29 1.65 -13.09 -3.96
C THR A 29 0.55 -12.57 -3.03
N LEU A 30 -0.40 -11.81 -3.59
CA LEU A 30 -1.56 -11.28 -2.88
C LEU A 30 -2.69 -12.31 -2.86
N HIS A 31 -3.22 -12.55 -1.67
CA HIS A 31 -4.39 -13.41 -1.46
C HIS A 31 -5.57 -12.59 -0.97
N LEU A 32 -6.65 -12.57 -1.78
CA LEU A 32 -7.91 -11.92 -1.47
C LEU A 32 -9.04 -12.96 -1.32
N SER A 33 -10.13 -12.58 -0.65
CA SER A 33 -11.31 -13.45 -0.54
C SER A 33 -12.10 -13.43 -1.85
N GLY A 34 -12.39 -14.59 -2.41
CA GLY A 34 -13.21 -14.71 -3.63
C GLY A 34 -12.49 -14.46 -4.96
N GLU A 35 -11.19 -14.18 -4.93
CA GLU A 35 -10.36 -13.96 -6.12
C GLU A 35 -9.19 -14.95 -6.18
N ALA A 36 -8.68 -15.19 -7.39
CA ALA A 36 -7.45 -15.97 -7.56
C ALA A 36 -6.23 -15.20 -7.00
N PRO A 37 -5.20 -15.89 -6.49
CA PRO A 37 -3.97 -15.22 -6.07
C PRO A 37 -3.37 -14.39 -7.20
N TYR A 38 -2.88 -13.20 -6.85
CA TYR A 38 -2.33 -12.24 -7.81
C TYR A 38 -0.87 -11.91 -7.48
N GLU A 39 0.00 -11.99 -8.48
CA GLU A 39 1.41 -11.60 -8.34
C GLU A 39 1.55 -10.08 -8.44
N VAL A 40 1.95 -9.45 -7.33
CA VAL A 40 2.19 -8.01 -7.25
C VAL A 40 3.63 -7.71 -7.64
N ASP A 41 3.84 -6.73 -8.52
CA ASP A 41 5.19 -6.29 -8.85
C ASP A 41 5.76 -5.39 -7.72
N PRO A 42 6.84 -5.80 -7.02
CA PRO A 42 7.46 -4.97 -5.99
C PRO A 42 7.83 -3.56 -6.46
N ARG A 43 8.17 -3.40 -7.74
CA ARG A 43 8.64 -2.11 -8.29
C ARG A 43 7.55 -1.05 -8.29
N HIS A 44 6.27 -1.45 -8.29
CA HIS A 44 5.15 -0.52 -8.14
C HIS A 44 5.04 0.06 -6.73
N HIS A 45 5.79 -0.48 -5.77
CA HIS A 45 5.75 -0.09 -4.37
C HIS A 45 7.14 0.28 -3.80
N ASP A 46 8.18 0.26 -4.62
CA ASP A 46 9.50 0.76 -4.26
C ASP A 46 9.52 2.29 -4.28
N ILE A 47 9.60 2.90 -3.11
CA ILE A 47 9.55 4.36 -2.93
C ILE A 47 10.66 5.07 -3.70
N ALA A 48 11.89 4.56 -3.66
CA ALA A 48 13.03 5.22 -4.28
C ALA A 48 12.96 5.11 -5.81
N HIS A 49 12.62 3.93 -6.31
CA HIS A 49 12.39 3.70 -7.73
C HIS A 49 11.26 4.59 -8.25
N ARG A 50 10.14 4.64 -7.53
CA ARG A 50 8.99 5.45 -7.92
C ARG A 50 9.29 6.94 -7.87
N ALA A 51 9.94 7.44 -6.82
CA ALA A 51 10.31 8.85 -6.71
C ALA A 51 11.20 9.31 -7.89
N ALA A 52 12.05 8.43 -8.43
CA ALA A 52 12.90 8.74 -9.57
C ALA A 52 12.15 8.84 -10.92
N LEU A 53 10.90 8.34 -10.99
CA LEU A 53 10.05 8.42 -12.18
C LEU A 53 9.16 9.67 -12.20
N GLU A 54 9.00 10.33 -11.05
CA GLU A 54 8.19 11.54 -10.92
C GLU A 54 8.98 12.79 -11.33
N ASP A 55 8.27 13.85 -11.72
CA ASP A 55 8.90 15.15 -11.97
C ASP A 55 9.39 15.76 -10.64
N ALA A 56 10.69 16.07 -10.56
CA ALA A 56 11.32 16.66 -9.39
C ALA A 56 10.72 18.02 -8.94
N ASN A 57 10.06 18.73 -9.87
CA ASN A 57 9.41 20.01 -9.61
C ASN A 57 7.93 19.89 -9.23
N ASP A 58 7.35 18.69 -9.29
CA ASP A 58 5.94 18.47 -9.03
C ASP A 58 5.72 17.69 -7.71
N LEU A 59 4.46 17.47 -7.38
CA LEU A 59 4.02 16.59 -6.30
C LEU A 59 3.16 15.46 -6.86
N ALA A 60 3.28 14.30 -6.23
CA ALA A 60 2.46 13.13 -6.49
C ALA A 60 1.64 12.83 -5.22
N LEU A 61 0.31 12.92 -5.32
CA LEU A 61 -0.58 12.54 -4.23
C LEU A 61 -0.81 11.03 -4.28
N VAL A 62 -0.50 10.36 -3.18
CA VAL A 62 -0.63 8.92 -3.04
C VAL A 62 -1.74 8.58 -2.04
N SER A 63 -2.56 7.62 -2.44
CA SER A 63 -3.61 7.05 -1.61
C SER A 63 -3.41 5.55 -1.53
N LEU A 64 -3.91 4.95 -0.45
CA LEU A 64 -4.04 3.51 -0.41
C LEU A 64 -4.90 3.08 -1.62
N SER A 65 -4.53 1.98 -2.27
CA SER A 65 -5.41 1.38 -3.29
C SER A 65 -6.78 1.07 -2.68
N SER A 66 -7.79 0.78 -3.52
CA SER A 66 -9.04 0.18 -3.01
C SER A 66 -8.65 -0.94 -2.03
N PRO A 67 -9.09 -0.95 -0.76
CA PRO A 67 -8.30 -1.49 0.37
C PRO A 67 -8.18 -3.01 0.43
N LEU A 68 -8.38 -3.70 -0.70
CA LEU A 68 -8.14 -5.13 -0.87
C LEU A 68 -9.02 -5.98 0.05
N GLY A 69 -10.16 -5.44 0.50
CA GLY A 69 -11.05 -6.09 1.44
C GLY A 69 -10.70 -5.88 2.92
N VAL A 70 -9.69 -5.06 3.24
CA VAL A 70 -9.38 -4.67 4.64
C VAL A 70 -10.57 -3.97 5.29
N GLU A 71 -11.32 -3.17 4.53
CA GLU A 71 -12.51 -2.46 4.95
C GLU A 71 -13.68 -3.38 5.33
N HIS A 72 -13.62 -4.66 4.96
CA HIS A 72 -14.62 -5.67 5.31
C HIS A 72 -14.24 -6.48 6.56
N LEU A 73 -13.04 -6.28 7.12
CA LEU A 73 -12.60 -6.95 8.34
C LEU A 73 -13.25 -6.35 9.60
N PRO A 74 -13.31 -7.10 10.71
CA PRO A 74 -13.61 -6.50 12.01
C PRO A 74 -12.66 -5.34 12.31
N ALA A 75 -13.16 -4.27 12.94
CA ALA A 75 -12.37 -3.05 13.19
C ALA A 75 -11.06 -3.33 13.93
N ALA A 76 -11.05 -4.28 14.87
CA ALA A 76 -9.85 -4.67 15.63
C ALA A 76 -8.73 -5.25 14.73
N GLU A 77 -9.07 -5.80 13.56
CA GLU A 77 -8.11 -6.28 12.57
C GLU A 77 -7.82 -5.23 11.49
N ALA A 78 -8.82 -4.46 11.07
CA ALA A 78 -8.69 -3.47 10.00
C ALA A 78 -7.84 -2.26 10.43
N VAL A 79 -8.15 -1.69 11.60
CA VAL A 79 -7.57 -0.42 12.06
C VAL A 79 -6.03 -0.47 12.12
N PRO A 80 -5.39 -1.50 12.72
CA PRO A 80 -3.92 -1.56 12.74
C PRO A 80 -3.27 -1.60 11.36
N ILE A 81 -3.94 -2.18 10.35
CA ILE A 81 -3.42 -2.25 8.97
C ILE A 81 -3.52 -0.86 8.32
N ILE A 82 -4.65 -0.19 8.52
CA ILE A 82 -4.92 1.15 7.98
C ILE A 82 -4.01 2.19 8.63
N ASP A 83 -3.84 2.13 9.96
CA ASP A 83 -2.95 3.03 10.69
C ASP A 83 -1.50 2.88 10.24
N ALA A 84 -1.03 1.64 10.04
CA ALA A 84 0.31 1.39 9.52
C ALA A 84 0.53 2.00 8.11
N TYR A 85 -0.51 2.06 7.27
CA TYR A 85 -0.44 2.81 6.02
C TYR A 85 -0.32 4.32 6.26
N HIS A 86 -1.23 4.88 7.07
CA HIS A 86 -1.29 6.33 7.29
C HIS A 86 -0.02 6.89 7.93
N GLU A 87 0.53 6.19 8.92
CA GLU A 87 1.78 6.58 9.59
C GLU A 87 2.93 6.73 8.61
N ASP A 88 3.14 5.72 7.74
CA ASP A 88 4.19 5.76 6.74
C ASP A 88 3.92 6.77 5.62
N ALA A 89 2.66 6.87 5.17
CA ALA A 89 2.28 7.75 4.07
C ALA A 89 2.57 9.22 4.39
N LEU A 90 2.35 9.63 5.65
CA LEU A 90 2.69 10.96 6.15
C LEU A 90 4.21 11.21 6.22
N ALA A 91 5.01 10.15 6.33
CA ALA A 91 6.47 10.22 6.42
C ALA A 91 7.18 10.12 5.06
N LEU A 92 6.44 9.96 3.95
CA LEU A 92 7.05 9.77 2.63
C LEU A 92 7.92 10.97 2.20
N PRO A 93 9.07 10.71 1.57
CA PRO A 93 9.92 11.78 1.03
C PRO A 93 9.24 12.47 -0.15
N ARG A 94 9.75 13.66 -0.53
CA ARG A 94 9.36 14.24 -1.83
C ARG A 94 9.69 13.25 -2.96
N PRO A 95 8.83 13.19 -4.00
CA PRO A 95 7.72 14.10 -4.29
C PRO A 95 6.35 13.68 -3.72
N PHE A 96 6.26 12.60 -2.94
CA PHE A 96 4.98 12.05 -2.49
C PHE A 96 4.32 12.85 -1.36
N ARG A 97 2.99 12.91 -1.36
CA ARG A 97 2.15 13.43 -0.27
C ARG A 97 0.87 12.59 -0.12
N ALA A 98 0.29 12.58 1.07
CA ALA A 98 -0.96 11.89 1.40
C ALA A 98 -1.97 12.86 2.04
#